data_AF-A0A6I3MUZ6-F1
#
_entry.id   AF-A0A6I3MUZ6-F1
#
_cell.length_a   1.000
_cell.length_b   1.000
_cell.length_c   1.000
_cell.angle_alpha   90.00
_cell.angle_beta   90.00
_cell.angle_gamma   90.00
#
_symmetry.space_group_name_H-M   'P 1'
#
loop_
_entity.id
_entity.type
_entity.pdbx_description
1 polymer ?
#
loop_
_entity_poly.entity_id
_entity_poly.type
_entity_poly.pdbx_seq_one_letter_code
_entity_poly.pdbx_strand_id
1 'polypeptide(L)'
;MQKSKLVVLLLLQIIVLSCKKSENVIKTASTQSTNKNSDQNYIKKAIELNQADFVHYIDTTKNINVFYKFDGSNSYTILGYCCKFDRYDFVKRLISRKADIKLGEVDEYYQYDALYVAIENQNEKIVDLLLENKANVNSIYTEDGLTPLSFACQFSNFRIVEALINHNADIKGKYNPQTDMASIPVIEAVKSKNKEAVKLLVEKGADANQVDLEETSALSYAKANNQEIYNLLNLLLKDKVKFSTPIAEKFLGQFEVSTEGELTNEGTGHTTYYFTITTNGTVLKSKAFMGDFLCEGNYKTAEKDNILELYYNENDDRCKKLAPTYLIKLEGDKYFIKGVGGEGTINEWIKLDKK
;
A
#
# COMPACT_ATOMS: atom_id res chain seq x y z
N MET A 1 16.18 43.20 -48.29
CA MET A 1 15.03 42.29 -48.55
C MET A 1 15.32 41.12 -49.53
N GLN A 2 16.58 40.70 -49.74
CA GLN A 2 16.89 39.55 -50.63
C GLN A 2 17.61 38.37 -49.95
N LYS A 3 18.12 38.50 -48.72
CA LYS A 3 18.73 37.35 -47.99
C LYS A 3 17.70 36.42 -47.32
N SER A 4 16.47 36.88 -47.07
CA SER A 4 15.42 36.10 -46.40
C SER A 4 14.67 35.13 -47.32
N LYS A 5 14.63 35.39 -48.64
CA LYS A 5 13.93 34.51 -49.61
C LYS A 5 14.75 33.28 -50.00
N LEU A 6 16.07 33.33 -49.92
CA LEU A 6 16.94 32.20 -50.26
C LEU A 6 16.90 31.09 -49.20
N VAL A 7 16.80 31.46 -47.92
CA VAL A 7 16.71 30.51 -46.79
C VAL A 7 15.38 29.74 -46.81
N VAL A 8 14.28 30.41 -47.18
CA VAL A 8 12.96 29.78 -47.29
C VAL A 8 12.88 28.81 -48.47
N LEU A 9 13.54 29.12 -49.61
CA LEU A 9 13.58 28.20 -50.76
C LEU A 9 14.42 26.95 -50.49
N LEU A 10 15.54 27.08 -49.76
CA LEU A 10 16.37 25.94 -49.35
C LEU A 10 15.66 25.03 -48.35
N LEU A 11 14.89 25.58 -47.41
CA LEU A 11 14.08 24.81 -46.46
C LEU A 11 12.92 24.07 -47.16
N LEU A 12 12.27 24.68 -48.15
CA LEU A 12 11.22 24.03 -48.94
C LEU A 12 11.75 22.88 -49.81
N GLN A 13 12.96 23.00 -50.38
CA GLN A 13 13.56 21.90 -51.15
C GLN A 13 13.96 20.70 -50.28
N ILE A 14 14.41 20.94 -49.04
CA ILE A 14 14.73 19.86 -48.08
C ILE A 14 13.47 19.10 -47.65
N ILE A 15 12.34 19.81 -47.46
CA ILE A 15 11.05 19.18 -47.10
C ILE A 15 10.51 18.33 -48.27
N VAL A 16 10.63 18.80 -49.52
CA VAL A 16 10.18 18.02 -50.70
C VAL A 16 11.06 16.79 -50.95
N LEU A 17 12.36 16.85 -50.65
CA LEU A 17 13.27 15.70 -50.72
C LEU A 17 13.03 14.67 -49.60
N SER A 18 12.65 15.09 -48.39
CA SER A 18 12.21 14.18 -47.32
C SER A 18 10.85 13.53 -47.59
N CYS A 19 9.90 14.25 -48.21
CA CYS A 19 8.60 13.68 -48.60
C CYS A 19 8.67 12.72 -49.78
N LYS A 20 9.58 12.91 -50.75
CA LYS A 20 9.77 11.92 -51.84
C LYS A 20 10.47 10.64 -51.38
N LYS A 21 11.28 10.69 -50.31
CA LYS A 21 11.82 9.49 -49.67
C LYS A 21 10.75 8.71 -48.88
N SER A 22 9.76 9.39 -48.27
CA SER A 22 8.65 8.72 -47.59
C SER A 22 7.67 8.07 -48.58
N GLU A 23 7.38 8.69 -49.73
CA GLU A 23 6.48 8.09 -50.74
C GLU A 23 7.03 6.79 -51.37
N ASN A 24 8.35 6.68 -51.56
CA ASN A 24 8.96 5.44 -52.05
C ASN A 24 9.11 4.36 -50.96
N VAL A 25 9.13 4.73 -49.67
CA VAL A 25 9.05 3.76 -48.56
C VAL A 25 7.61 3.25 -48.36
N ILE A 26 6.60 4.08 -48.65
CA ILE A 26 5.18 3.71 -48.56
C ILE A 26 4.76 2.72 -49.66
N LYS A 27 5.33 2.81 -50.88
CA LYS A 27 5.05 1.84 -51.96
C LYS A 27 5.69 0.47 -51.77
N THR A 28 6.73 0.33 -50.94
CA THR A 28 7.27 -0.97 -50.52
C THR A 28 6.60 -1.53 -49.26
N ALA A 29 5.84 -0.71 -48.52
CA ALA A 29 5.09 -1.13 -47.33
C ALA A 29 3.68 -1.64 -47.66
N SER A 30 3.11 -1.26 -48.81
CA SER A 30 1.75 -1.68 -49.22
C SER A 30 1.63 -3.14 -49.69
N THR A 31 2.75 -3.85 -49.88
CA THR A 31 2.76 -5.30 -50.12
C THR A 31 3.10 -6.14 -48.87
N GLN A 32 3.36 -5.50 -47.71
CA GLN A 32 3.65 -6.19 -46.44
C GLN A 32 2.51 -6.15 -45.42
N SER A 33 1.51 -5.26 -45.57
CA SER A 33 0.45 -5.11 -44.55
C SER A 33 -0.58 -6.25 -44.55
N THR A 34 -0.74 -6.98 -45.65
CA THR A 34 -1.67 -8.11 -45.75
C THR A 34 -1.17 -9.35 -45.00
N ASN A 35 0.16 -9.52 -44.87
CA ASN A 35 0.77 -10.71 -44.25
C ASN A 35 0.90 -10.58 -42.71
N LYS A 36 1.11 -9.37 -42.18
CA LYS A 36 1.15 -9.15 -40.72
C LYS A 36 -0.19 -9.42 -40.04
N ASN A 37 -1.30 -9.04 -40.66
CA ASN A 37 -2.63 -9.24 -40.08
C ASN A 37 -3.08 -10.71 -40.14
N SER A 38 -2.69 -11.48 -41.15
CA SER A 38 -2.97 -12.92 -41.22
C SER A 38 -2.17 -13.69 -40.16
N ASP A 39 -0.90 -13.35 -39.96
CA ASP A 39 -0.04 -14.00 -38.97
C ASP A 39 -0.49 -13.70 -37.54
N GLN A 40 -0.92 -12.46 -37.26
CA GLN A 40 -1.50 -12.10 -35.96
C GLN A 40 -2.80 -12.85 -35.68
N ASN A 41 -3.72 -12.95 -36.66
CA ASN A 41 -4.96 -13.71 -36.49
C ASN A 41 -4.71 -15.21 -36.28
N TYR A 42 -3.72 -15.79 -36.96
CA TYR A 42 -3.30 -17.17 -36.73
C TYR A 42 -2.79 -17.35 -35.29
N ILE A 43 -1.88 -16.49 -34.84
CA ILE A 43 -1.30 -16.56 -33.48
C ILE A 43 -2.38 -16.42 -32.41
N LYS A 44 -3.29 -15.44 -32.57
CA LYS A 44 -4.44 -15.26 -31.70
C LYS A 44 -5.23 -16.57 -31.58
N LYS A 45 -5.62 -17.15 -32.72
CA LYS A 45 -6.44 -18.35 -32.78
C LYS A 45 -5.71 -19.58 -32.25
N ALA A 46 -4.40 -19.68 -32.46
CA ALA A 46 -3.57 -20.76 -31.97
C ALA A 46 -3.45 -20.72 -30.43
N ILE A 47 -3.30 -19.53 -29.84
CA ILE A 47 -3.35 -19.33 -28.39
C ILE A 47 -4.76 -19.63 -27.87
N GLU A 48 -5.81 -19.03 -28.46
CA GLU A 48 -7.22 -19.23 -28.06
C GLU A 48 -7.65 -20.69 -28.09
N LEU A 49 -7.25 -21.45 -29.11
CA LEU A 49 -7.64 -22.85 -29.28
C LEU A 49 -6.63 -23.84 -28.68
N ASN A 50 -5.59 -23.36 -27.99
CA ASN A 50 -4.54 -24.18 -27.39
C ASN A 50 -3.89 -25.16 -28.39
N GLN A 51 -3.55 -24.66 -29.58
CA GLN A 51 -3.06 -25.50 -30.69
C GLN A 51 -1.59 -25.92 -30.47
N ALA A 52 -1.30 -27.20 -30.69
CA ALA A 52 0.05 -27.75 -30.58
C ALA A 52 1.05 -27.06 -31.51
N ASP A 53 0.61 -26.60 -32.69
CA ASP A 53 1.47 -25.88 -33.65
C ASP A 53 2.03 -24.57 -33.08
N PHE A 54 1.35 -23.98 -32.08
CA PHE A 54 1.85 -22.79 -31.40
C PHE A 54 3.14 -23.06 -30.63
N VAL A 55 3.36 -24.31 -30.18
CA VAL A 55 4.63 -24.72 -29.55
C VAL A 55 5.79 -24.54 -30.52
N HIS A 56 5.64 -25.00 -31.76
CA HIS A 56 6.67 -24.83 -32.78
C HIS A 56 6.93 -23.35 -33.08
N TYR A 57 5.88 -22.52 -33.11
CA TYR A 57 6.02 -21.08 -33.25
C TYR A 57 6.84 -20.45 -32.11
N ILE A 58 6.53 -20.77 -30.84
CA ILE A 58 7.30 -20.31 -29.67
C ILE A 58 8.77 -20.74 -29.79
N ASP A 59 9.00 -21.97 -30.26
CA ASP A 59 10.34 -22.56 -30.35
C ASP A 59 11.18 -22.02 -31.50
N THR A 60 10.57 -21.44 -32.51
CA THR A 60 11.28 -20.99 -33.72
C THR A 60 11.27 -19.48 -33.91
N THR A 61 10.41 -18.74 -33.20
CA THR A 61 10.37 -17.28 -33.32
C THR A 61 11.69 -16.64 -32.93
N LYS A 62 12.14 -15.69 -33.75
CA LYS A 62 13.35 -14.87 -33.50
C LYS A 62 13.08 -13.76 -32.48
N ASN A 63 11.82 -13.33 -32.38
CA ASN A 63 11.40 -12.32 -31.42
C ASN A 63 10.29 -12.91 -30.55
N ILE A 64 10.63 -13.26 -29.32
CA ILE A 64 9.70 -13.84 -28.34
C ILE A 64 8.92 -12.77 -27.57
N ASN A 65 9.38 -11.52 -27.63
CA ASN A 65 8.86 -10.36 -26.90
C ASN A 65 7.96 -9.49 -27.81
N VAL A 66 7.33 -10.08 -28.82
CA VAL A 66 6.47 -9.36 -29.76
C VAL A 66 5.17 -8.95 -29.08
N PHE A 67 4.76 -7.71 -29.33
CA PHE A 67 3.45 -7.17 -28.96
C PHE A 67 2.40 -7.47 -30.03
N TYR A 68 1.21 -7.84 -29.58
CA TYR A 68 0.04 -8.05 -30.41
C TYR A 68 -1.07 -7.12 -29.94
N LYS A 69 -1.91 -6.69 -30.88
CA LYS A 69 -3.14 -5.96 -30.59
C LYS A 69 -4.25 -6.60 -31.41
N PHE A 70 -4.98 -7.50 -30.78
CA PHE A 70 -5.95 -8.36 -31.46
C PHE A 70 -7.37 -7.77 -31.56
N ASP A 71 -7.62 -6.64 -30.90
CA ASP A 71 -8.88 -5.89 -30.89
C ASP A 71 -8.60 -4.44 -30.42
N GLY A 72 -9.65 -3.66 -30.14
CA GLY A 72 -9.53 -2.31 -29.60
C GLY A 72 -8.97 -2.22 -28.17
N SER A 73 -8.60 -3.33 -27.53
CA SER A 73 -8.00 -3.36 -26.20
C SER A 73 -6.49 -3.03 -26.21
N ASN A 74 -5.89 -3.13 -25.03
CA ASN A 74 -4.46 -2.97 -24.80
C ASN A 74 -3.66 -3.99 -25.63
N SER A 75 -2.48 -3.58 -26.08
CA SER A 75 -1.53 -4.50 -26.68
C SER A 75 -0.81 -5.29 -25.57
N TYR A 76 -0.62 -6.58 -25.81
CA TYR A 76 0.09 -7.46 -24.88
C TYR A 76 1.22 -8.19 -25.60
N THR A 77 2.26 -8.55 -24.85
CA THR A 77 3.26 -9.51 -25.34
C THR A 77 2.62 -10.88 -25.60
N ILE A 78 3.29 -11.76 -26.35
CA ILE A 78 2.84 -13.16 -26.48
C ILE A 78 2.61 -13.81 -25.12
N LEU A 79 3.51 -13.51 -24.16
CA LEU A 79 3.40 -13.96 -22.78
C LEU A 79 2.12 -13.45 -22.12
N GLY A 80 1.83 -12.15 -22.22
CA GLY A 80 0.60 -11.55 -21.71
C GLY A 80 -0.67 -12.17 -22.32
N TYR A 81 -0.70 -12.42 -23.63
CA TYR A 81 -1.83 -13.12 -24.25
C TYR A 81 -1.98 -14.57 -23.79
N CYS A 82 -0.88 -15.30 -23.59
CA CYS A 82 -0.95 -16.64 -23.02
C CYS A 82 -1.50 -16.62 -21.58
N CYS A 83 -1.22 -15.56 -20.81
CA CYS A 83 -1.86 -15.33 -19.50
C CYS A 83 -3.35 -15.02 -19.66
N LYS A 84 -3.72 -14.17 -20.64
CA LYS A 84 -5.12 -13.77 -20.93
C LYS A 84 -6.02 -14.97 -21.19
N PHE A 85 -5.50 -15.99 -21.87
CA PHE A 85 -6.27 -17.17 -22.24
C PHE A 85 -6.06 -18.38 -21.32
N ASP A 86 -5.32 -18.25 -20.20
CA ASP A 86 -4.98 -19.38 -19.33
C ASP A 86 -4.25 -20.51 -20.08
N ARG A 87 -3.11 -20.18 -20.69
CA ARG A 87 -2.25 -21.14 -21.39
C ARG A 87 -0.98 -21.40 -20.59
N TYR A 88 -1.13 -22.05 -19.44
CA TYR A 88 -0.05 -22.32 -18.49
C TYR A 88 1.20 -22.95 -19.15
N ASP A 89 1.04 -23.96 -19.99
CA ASP A 89 2.17 -24.63 -20.65
C ASP A 89 2.91 -23.72 -21.64
N PHE A 90 2.17 -22.83 -22.34
CA PHE A 90 2.78 -21.83 -23.21
C PHE A 90 3.49 -20.76 -22.41
N VAL A 91 2.92 -20.27 -21.31
CA VAL A 91 3.58 -19.35 -20.38
C VAL A 91 4.89 -19.95 -19.88
N LYS A 92 4.86 -21.20 -19.40
CA LYS A 92 6.04 -21.93 -18.91
C LYS A 92 7.13 -22.06 -19.99
N ARG A 93 6.73 -22.39 -21.23
CA ARG A 93 7.66 -22.52 -22.36
C ARG A 93 8.24 -21.17 -22.82
N LEU A 94 7.43 -20.11 -22.81
CA LEU A 94 7.90 -18.75 -23.13
C LEU A 94 8.96 -18.29 -22.11
N ILE A 95 8.71 -18.52 -20.82
CA ILE A 95 9.65 -18.21 -19.74
C ILE A 95 10.95 -19.03 -19.89
N SER A 96 10.87 -20.33 -20.21
CA SER A 96 12.07 -21.15 -20.43
C SER A 96 12.91 -20.67 -21.62
N ARG A 97 12.25 -20.09 -22.63
CA ARG A 97 12.88 -19.40 -23.76
C ARG A 97 13.31 -17.95 -23.48
N LYS A 98 13.30 -17.52 -22.22
CA LYS A 98 13.73 -16.19 -21.77
C LYS A 98 12.87 -15.04 -22.32
N ALA A 99 11.56 -15.26 -22.48
CA ALA A 99 10.62 -14.15 -22.64
C ALA A 99 10.78 -13.16 -21.47
N ASP A 100 10.71 -11.86 -21.77
CA ASP A 100 10.81 -10.82 -20.76
C ASP A 100 9.49 -10.71 -19.99
N ILE A 101 9.49 -11.19 -18.75
CA ILE A 101 8.31 -11.22 -17.87
C ILE A 101 7.87 -9.82 -17.46
N LYS A 102 8.81 -8.88 -17.40
CA LYS A 102 8.57 -7.50 -16.96
C LYS A 102 8.20 -6.60 -18.13
N LEU A 103 8.19 -7.11 -19.35
CA LEU A 103 7.80 -6.36 -20.53
C LEU A 103 6.27 -6.29 -20.60
N GLY A 104 5.74 -5.08 -20.52
CA GLY A 104 4.33 -4.77 -20.72
C GLY A 104 4.17 -3.59 -21.67
N GLU A 105 2.95 -3.39 -22.15
CA GLU A 105 2.61 -2.12 -22.83
C GLU A 105 2.65 -1.03 -21.78
N VAL A 106 3.38 0.04 -22.08
CA VAL A 106 3.48 1.22 -21.23
C VAL A 106 2.64 2.29 -21.91
N ASP A 107 1.55 2.70 -21.26
CA ASP A 107 0.92 3.98 -21.55
C ASP A 107 1.69 5.08 -20.80
N GLU A 108 1.33 6.35 -20.97
CA GLU A 108 2.03 7.50 -20.41
C GLU A 108 2.32 7.38 -18.89
N TYR A 109 1.51 6.62 -18.14
CA TYR A 109 1.61 6.50 -16.67
C TYR A 109 1.53 5.09 -16.07
N TYR A 110 1.09 4.06 -16.81
CA TYR A 110 0.85 2.71 -16.27
C TYR A 110 1.23 1.60 -17.26
N GLN A 111 1.41 0.39 -16.73
CA GLN A 111 1.99 -0.74 -17.45
C GLN A 111 1.12 -2.00 -17.37
N TYR A 112 0.85 -2.59 -18.54
CA TYR A 112 0.13 -3.85 -18.69
C TYR A 112 1.08 -5.01 -19.00
N ASP A 113 1.71 -5.58 -17.96
CA ASP A 113 2.61 -6.72 -18.07
C ASP A 113 1.89 -8.08 -17.91
N ALA A 114 2.64 -9.18 -18.00
CA ALA A 114 2.05 -10.52 -17.88
C ALA A 114 1.44 -10.77 -16.49
N LEU A 115 1.99 -10.15 -15.43
CA LEU A 115 1.48 -10.29 -14.06
C LEU A 115 0.14 -9.55 -13.91
N TYR A 116 -0.01 -8.37 -14.53
CA TYR A 116 -1.29 -7.65 -14.57
C TYR A 116 -2.42 -8.55 -15.09
N VAL A 117 -2.21 -9.14 -16.26
CA VAL A 117 -3.20 -10.00 -16.92
C VAL A 117 -3.50 -11.25 -16.09
N ALA A 118 -2.49 -11.84 -15.47
CA ALA A 118 -2.66 -13.02 -14.62
C ALA A 118 -3.50 -12.71 -13.36
N ILE A 119 -3.30 -11.54 -12.75
CA ILE A 119 -4.07 -11.06 -11.60
C ILE A 119 -5.51 -10.74 -12.02
N GLU A 120 -5.71 -10.03 -13.13
CA GLU A 120 -7.03 -9.69 -13.68
C GLU A 120 -7.86 -10.97 -13.92
N ASN A 121 -7.23 -12.02 -14.46
CA ASN A 121 -7.84 -13.32 -14.68
C ASN A 121 -7.97 -14.18 -13.41
N GLN A 122 -7.49 -13.70 -12.26
CA GLN A 122 -7.48 -14.42 -10.97
C GLN A 122 -6.82 -15.82 -11.06
N ASN A 123 -5.81 -15.97 -11.91
CA ASN A 123 -5.16 -17.25 -12.17
C ASN A 123 -3.94 -17.46 -11.26
N GLU A 124 -4.19 -18.06 -10.08
CA GLU A 124 -3.17 -18.35 -9.06
C GLU A 124 -1.93 -19.04 -9.64
N LYS A 125 -2.11 -20.08 -10.48
CA LYS A 125 -0.99 -20.87 -11.00
C LYS A 125 -0.06 -20.06 -11.90
N ILE A 126 -0.63 -19.20 -12.73
CA ILE A 126 0.16 -18.33 -13.61
C ILE A 126 0.80 -17.20 -12.79
N VAL A 127 0.08 -16.63 -11.82
CA VAL A 127 0.64 -15.64 -10.88
C VAL A 127 1.87 -16.22 -10.19
N ASP A 128 1.75 -17.37 -9.54
CA ASP A 128 2.87 -18.03 -8.85
C ASP A 128 4.06 -18.26 -9.80
N LEU A 129 3.80 -18.80 -11.00
CA LEU A 129 4.84 -19.03 -11.99
C LEU A 129 5.58 -17.74 -12.41
N LEU A 130 4.85 -16.63 -12.57
CA LEU A 130 5.44 -15.33 -12.93
C LEU A 130 6.24 -14.75 -11.76
N LEU A 131 5.73 -14.85 -10.53
CA LEU A 131 6.38 -14.38 -9.31
C LEU A 131 7.67 -15.15 -9.01
N GLU A 132 7.65 -16.47 -9.12
CA GLU A 132 8.83 -17.35 -9.00
C GLU A 132 9.93 -16.96 -10.00
N ASN A 133 9.54 -16.42 -11.16
CA ASN A 133 10.44 -15.93 -12.19
C ASN A 133 10.66 -14.41 -12.15
N LYS A 134 10.46 -13.79 -10.98
CA LYS A 134 10.82 -12.40 -10.65
C LYS A 134 10.04 -11.34 -11.44
N ALA A 135 8.76 -11.58 -11.70
CA ALA A 135 7.84 -10.51 -12.13
C ALA A 135 7.90 -9.30 -11.18
N ASN A 136 7.63 -8.10 -11.70
CA ASN A 136 7.68 -6.88 -10.88
C ASN A 136 6.40 -6.74 -10.05
N VAL A 137 6.51 -6.91 -8.73
CA VAL A 137 5.38 -6.80 -7.79
C VAL A 137 5.02 -5.37 -7.40
N ASN A 138 5.78 -4.37 -7.87
CA ASN A 138 5.60 -2.96 -7.54
C ASN A 138 5.50 -2.07 -8.80
N SER A 139 5.00 -2.63 -9.91
CA SER A 139 4.60 -1.86 -11.11
C SER A 139 3.40 -0.94 -10.80
N ILE A 140 3.06 -0.04 -11.72
CA ILE A 140 1.84 0.78 -11.67
C ILE A 140 0.90 0.26 -12.76
N TYR A 141 -0.31 -0.17 -12.40
CA TYR A 141 -1.23 -0.90 -13.28
C TYR A 141 -2.43 -0.09 -13.78
N THR A 142 -2.79 1.01 -13.12
CA THR A 142 -3.97 1.80 -13.49
C THR A 142 -3.71 3.29 -13.38
N GLU A 143 -4.65 4.07 -13.94
CA GLU A 143 -4.73 5.52 -13.77
C GLU A 143 -4.87 5.96 -12.31
N ASP A 144 -5.34 5.10 -11.41
CA ASP A 144 -5.40 5.41 -9.97
C ASP A 144 -4.07 5.10 -9.27
N GLY A 145 -3.04 4.72 -10.03
CA GLY A 145 -1.73 4.37 -9.51
C GLY A 145 -1.67 3.01 -8.81
N LEU A 146 -2.62 2.11 -9.07
CA LEU A 146 -2.70 0.85 -8.34
C LEU A 146 -1.44 -0.01 -8.55
N THR A 147 -0.87 -0.51 -7.45
CA THR A 147 0.17 -1.53 -7.49
C THR A 147 -0.45 -2.91 -7.75
N PRO A 148 0.33 -3.94 -8.16
CA PRO A 148 -0.16 -5.31 -8.28
C PRO A 148 -0.88 -5.80 -7.02
N LEU A 149 -0.36 -5.46 -5.83
CA LEU A 149 -0.96 -5.83 -4.55
C LEU A 149 -2.32 -5.15 -4.33
N SER A 150 -2.41 -3.85 -4.55
CA SER A 150 -3.69 -3.13 -4.40
C SER A 150 -4.71 -3.57 -5.45
N PHE A 151 -4.28 -3.78 -6.70
CA PHE A 151 -5.14 -4.30 -7.76
C PHE A 151 -5.69 -5.70 -7.39
N ALA A 152 -4.85 -6.59 -6.87
CA ALA A 152 -5.28 -7.90 -6.40
C ALA A 152 -6.31 -7.84 -5.24
N CYS A 153 -6.27 -6.80 -4.40
CA CYS A 153 -7.22 -6.62 -3.30
C CYS A 153 -8.66 -6.37 -3.76
N GLN A 154 -8.85 -5.94 -5.01
CA GLN A 154 -10.18 -5.72 -5.61
C GLN A 154 -10.94 -7.02 -5.87
N PHE A 155 -10.23 -8.13 -5.96
CA PHE A 155 -10.79 -9.43 -6.30
C PHE A 155 -10.99 -10.27 -5.03
N SER A 156 -11.87 -11.26 -5.08
CA SER A 156 -12.13 -12.16 -3.94
C SER A 156 -11.02 -13.18 -3.69
N ASN A 157 -10.09 -13.35 -4.65
CA ASN A 157 -9.01 -14.32 -4.56
C ASN A 157 -7.84 -13.82 -3.68
N PHE A 158 -7.94 -14.04 -2.37
CA PHE A 158 -6.91 -13.61 -1.41
C PHE A 158 -5.57 -14.36 -1.56
N ARG A 159 -5.52 -15.52 -2.24
CA ARG A 159 -4.26 -16.26 -2.43
C ARG A 159 -3.27 -15.50 -3.30
N ILE A 160 -3.78 -14.74 -4.27
CA ILE A 160 -2.95 -13.85 -5.08
C ILE A 160 -2.36 -12.72 -4.22
N VAL A 161 -3.16 -12.15 -3.30
CA VAL A 161 -2.69 -11.15 -2.33
C VAL A 161 -1.56 -11.73 -1.46
N GLU A 162 -1.74 -12.95 -0.95
CA GLU A 162 -0.71 -13.67 -0.18
C GLU A 162 0.56 -13.94 -0.99
N ALA A 163 0.42 -14.41 -2.24
CA ALA A 163 1.54 -14.67 -3.13
C ALA A 163 2.36 -13.40 -3.40
N LEU A 164 1.70 -12.27 -3.65
CA LEU A 164 2.35 -10.98 -3.88
C LEU A 164 3.11 -10.49 -2.64
N ILE A 165 2.50 -10.60 -1.45
CA ILE A 165 3.15 -10.25 -0.17
C ILE A 165 4.38 -11.13 0.06
N ASN A 166 4.27 -12.44 -0.16
CA ASN A 166 5.39 -13.38 0.01
C ASN A 166 6.54 -13.11 -0.98
N HIS A 167 6.27 -12.41 -2.09
CA HIS A 167 7.27 -11.96 -3.06
C HIS A 167 7.68 -10.49 -2.88
N ASN A 168 7.47 -9.92 -1.69
CA ASN A 168 7.91 -8.58 -1.27
C ASN A 168 7.19 -7.42 -2.00
N ALA A 169 5.90 -7.58 -2.31
CA ALA A 169 5.06 -6.44 -2.68
C ALA A 169 4.98 -5.44 -1.51
N ASP A 170 4.97 -4.14 -1.83
CA ASP A 170 4.89 -3.09 -0.80
C ASP A 170 3.50 -3.02 -0.18
N ILE A 171 3.42 -3.40 1.10
CA ILE A 171 2.18 -3.45 1.89
C ILE A 171 1.68 -2.05 2.28
N LYS A 172 2.58 -1.08 2.44
CA LYS A 172 2.23 0.28 2.85
C LYS A 172 1.63 1.08 1.70
N GLY A 173 1.96 0.65 0.48
CA GLY A 173 1.62 1.42 -0.69
C GLY A 173 2.50 2.65 -0.86
N LYS A 174 2.35 3.29 -2.01
CA LYS A 174 3.21 4.41 -2.39
C LYS A 174 2.35 5.57 -2.87
N TYR A 175 2.64 6.77 -2.37
CA TYR A 175 2.24 8.00 -3.02
C TYR A 175 3.21 8.29 -4.16
N ASN A 176 2.68 8.51 -5.35
CA ASN A 176 3.42 8.99 -6.50
C ASN A 176 3.21 10.50 -6.66
N PRO A 177 4.18 11.35 -6.26
CA PRO A 177 4.05 12.79 -6.36
C PRO A 177 4.05 13.33 -7.79
N GLN A 178 4.44 12.52 -8.78
CA GLN A 178 4.43 12.95 -10.18
C GLN A 178 3.05 12.85 -10.81
N THR A 179 2.18 12.02 -10.23
CA THR A 179 0.87 11.70 -10.80
C THR A 179 -0.27 12.02 -9.85
N ASP A 180 0.03 12.52 -8.64
CA ASP A 180 -0.93 12.70 -7.55
C ASP A 180 -1.78 11.45 -7.26
N MET A 181 -1.17 10.27 -7.41
CA MET A 181 -1.83 8.98 -7.17
C MET A 181 -1.30 8.37 -5.87
N ALA A 182 -2.20 7.78 -5.07
CA ALA A 182 -1.83 7.01 -3.89
C ALA A 182 -2.50 5.64 -3.94
N SER A 183 -1.71 4.58 -3.89
CA SER A 183 -2.24 3.23 -3.82
C SER A 183 -1.88 2.62 -2.47
N ILE A 184 -2.86 2.50 -1.58
CA ILE A 184 -2.71 1.92 -0.25
C ILE A 184 -3.51 0.60 -0.20
N PRO A 185 -2.85 -0.57 -0.24
CA PRO A 185 -3.53 -1.86 -0.38
C PRO A 185 -4.63 -2.12 0.65
N VAL A 186 -4.43 -1.71 1.91
CA VAL A 186 -5.42 -1.94 2.98
C VAL A 186 -6.67 -1.09 2.80
N ILE A 187 -6.56 0.12 2.23
CA ILE A 187 -7.73 0.93 1.88
C ILE A 187 -8.49 0.25 0.75
N GLU A 188 -7.80 -0.23 -0.28
CA GLU A 188 -8.44 -0.90 -1.42
C GLU A 188 -9.17 -2.16 -1.00
N ALA A 189 -8.54 -3.02 -0.18
CA ALA A 189 -9.19 -4.20 0.38
C ALA A 189 -10.48 -3.87 1.16
N VAL A 190 -10.50 -2.75 1.90
CA VAL A 190 -11.70 -2.27 2.60
C VAL A 190 -12.77 -1.77 1.62
N LYS A 191 -12.40 -0.95 0.63
CA LYS A 191 -13.30 -0.43 -0.41
C LYS A 191 -13.98 -1.58 -1.16
N SER A 192 -13.23 -2.61 -1.51
CA SER A 192 -13.71 -3.82 -2.19
C SER A 192 -14.39 -4.83 -1.27
N LYS A 193 -14.48 -4.55 0.04
CA LYS A 193 -15.08 -5.41 1.06
C LYS A 193 -14.42 -6.79 1.21
N ASN A 194 -13.15 -6.91 0.81
CA ASN A 194 -12.39 -8.15 0.88
C ASN A 194 -11.81 -8.36 2.30
N LYS A 195 -12.59 -9.00 3.17
CA LYS A 195 -12.23 -9.24 4.58
C LYS A 195 -10.93 -10.02 4.76
N GLU A 196 -10.68 -11.00 3.89
CA GLU A 196 -9.48 -11.84 4.01
C GLU A 196 -8.22 -11.08 3.60
N ALA A 197 -8.28 -10.26 2.54
CA ALA A 197 -7.19 -9.34 2.21
C ALA A 197 -6.97 -8.31 3.33
N VAL A 198 -8.03 -7.74 3.91
CA VAL A 198 -7.93 -6.83 5.07
C VAL A 198 -7.20 -7.50 6.23
N LYS A 199 -7.63 -8.70 6.62
CA LYS A 199 -7.03 -9.46 7.71
C LYS A 199 -5.55 -9.72 7.43
N LEU A 200 -5.23 -10.26 6.26
CA LEU A 200 -3.87 -10.61 5.87
C LEU A 200 -2.96 -9.38 5.83
N LEU A 201 -3.38 -8.28 5.21
CA LEU A 201 -2.60 -7.04 5.12
C LEU A 201 -2.29 -6.48 6.50
N VAL A 202 -3.31 -6.42 7.38
CA VAL A 202 -3.11 -5.94 8.75
C VAL A 202 -2.18 -6.88 9.52
N GLU A 203 -2.37 -8.19 9.47
CA GLU A 203 -1.47 -9.16 10.11
C GLU A 203 -0.02 -9.02 9.62
N LYS A 204 0.18 -8.69 8.34
CA LYS A 204 1.50 -8.48 7.72
C LYS A 204 2.07 -7.07 7.91
N GLY A 205 1.40 -6.22 8.68
CA GLY A 205 1.94 -4.94 9.13
C GLY A 205 1.41 -3.71 8.41
N ALA A 206 0.36 -3.81 7.60
CA ALA A 206 -0.33 -2.64 7.07
C ALA A 206 -0.86 -1.76 8.23
N ASP A 207 -0.73 -0.44 8.06
CA ASP A 207 -1.30 0.53 8.99
C ASP A 207 -2.69 0.94 8.50
N ALA A 208 -3.73 0.48 9.19
CA ALA A 208 -5.12 0.81 8.85
C ALA A 208 -5.48 2.27 9.16
N ASN A 209 -4.61 3.04 9.82
CA ASN A 209 -4.77 4.48 10.06
C ASN A 209 -3.98 5.34 9.06
N GLN A 210 -3.16 4.74 8.19
CA GLN A 210 -2.53 5.48 7.10
C GLN A 210 -3.62 6.09 6.23
N VAL A 211 -3.49 7.38 5.96
CA VAL A 211 -4.44 8.14 5.15
C VAL A 211 -3.98 8.25 3.71
N ASP A 212 -4.94 8.24 2.78
CA ASP A 212 -4.74 8.64 1.39
C ASP A 212 -4.71 10.18 1.23
N LEU A 213 -4.73 10.66 -0.01
CA LEU A 213 -4.69 12.09 -0.34
C LEU A 213 -5.96 12.84 0.05
N GLU A 214 -7.06 12.12 0.30
CA GLU A 214 -8.33 12.66 0.78
C GLU A 214 -8.43 12.59 2.30
N GLU A 215 -7.31 12.40 3.00
CA GLU A 215 -7.22 12.19 4.45
C GLU A 215 -8.06 10.99 4.94
N THR A 216 -8.34 10.04 4.05
CA THR A 216 -9.18 8.87 4.34
C THR A 216 -8.30 7.66 4.65
N SER A 217 -8.56 7.02 5.79
CA SER A 217 -7.88 5.78 6.21
C SER A 217 -8.78 4.57 5.99
N ALA A 218 -8.20 3.37 6.03
CA ALA A 218 -8.97 2.13 5.98
C ALA A 218 -9.97 2.03 7.14
N LEU A 219 -9.56 2.47 8.33
CA LEU A 219 -10.42 2.49 9.53
C LEU A 219 -11.56 3.50 9.41
N SER A 220 -11.30 4.73 8.94
CA SER A 220 -12.33 5.76 8.79
C SER A 220 -13.30 5.42 7.65
N TYR A 221 -12.82 4.89 6.53
CA TYR A 221 -13.68 4.42 5.44
C TYR A 221 -14.59 3.27 5.88
N ALA A 222 -14.03 2.27 6.57
CA ALA A 222 -14.81 1.15 7.10
C ALA A 222 -15.88 1.62 8.09
N LYS A 223 -15.55 2.57 8.97
CA LYS A 223 -16.51 3.14 9.94
C LYS A 223 -17.73 3.75 9.27
N ALA A 224 -17.52 4.44 8.15
CA ALA A 224 -18.60 5.10 7.42
C ALA A 224 -19.42 4.15 6.52
N ASN A 225 -18.79 3.10 5.97
CA ASN A 225 -19.38 2.32 4.87
C ASN A 225 -19.61 0.83 5.18
N ASN A 226 -18.93 0.27 6.19
CA ASN A 226 -18.98 -1.17 6.49
C ASN A 226 -18.65 -1.48 7.96
N GLN A 227 -19.69 -1.55 8.80
CA GLN A 227 -19.57 -1.82 10.23
C GLN A 227 -18.85 -3.14 10.55
N GLU A 228 -19.04 -4.17 9.72
CA GLU A 228 -18.43 -5.47 9.94
C GLU A 228 -16.91 -5.42 9.77
N ILE A 229 -16.43 -4.80 8.67
CA ILE A 229 -15.01 -4.58 8.44
C ILE A 229 -14.41 -3.63 9.48
N TYR A 230 -15.17 -2.61 9.91
CA TYR A 230 -14.73 -1.73 10.99
C TYR A 230 -14.52 -2.50 12.30
N ASN A 231 -15.43 -3.41 12.65
CA ASN A 231 -15.28 -4.26 13.83
C ASN A 231 -14.08 -5.20 13.70
N LEU A 232 -13.87 -5.80 12.52
CA LEU A 232 -12.69 -6.62 12.21
C LEU A 232 -11.39 -5.84 12.39
N LEU A 233 -11.27 -4.66 11.79
CA LEU A 233 -10.09 -3.80 11.94
C LEU A 233 -9.85 -3.45 13.41
N ASN A 234 -10.88 -3.06 14.16
CA ASN A 234 -10.74 -2.78 15.59
C ASN A 234 -10.26 -3.99 16.39
N LEU A 235 -10.72 -5.20 16.05
CA LEU A 235 -10.27 -6.42 16.70
C LEU A 235 -8.80 -6.70 16.39
N LEU A 236 -8.40 -6.65 15.12
CA LEU A 236 -7.01 -6.89 14.70
C LEU A 236 -6.04 -5.83 15.25
N LEU A 237 -6.46 -4.57 15.34
CA LEU A 237 -5.66 -3.49 15.92
C LEU A 237 -5.55 -3.62 17.45
N LYS A 238 -6.60 -4.11 18.13
CA LYS A 238 -6.54 -4.44 19.56
C LYS A 238 -5.57 -5.58 19.83
N ASP A 239 -5.54 -6.61 18.98
CA ASP A 239 -4.63 -7.76 19.16
C ASP A 239 -3.15 -7.40 18.93
N LYS A 240 -2.87 -6.35 18.14
CA LYS A 240 -1.51 -5.78 17.99
C LYS A 240 -1.04 -5.00 19.21
N VAL A 241 -1.95 -4.47 20.02
CA VAL A 241 -1.63 -3.96 21.35
C VAL A 241 -1.76 -5.13 22.31
N LYS A 242 -0.68 -5.87 22.54
CA LYS A 242 -0.67 -6.97 23.52
C LYS A 242 -0.92 -6.42 24.93
N PHE A 243 -2.19 -6.28 25.32
CA PHE A 243 -2.61 -5.97 26.69
C PHE A 243 -2.45 -7.18 27.64
N SER A 244 -1.69 -8.22 27.25
CA SER A 244 -1.74 -9.55 27.86
C SER A 244 -0.40 -10.09 28.39
N THR A 245 0.69 -9.31 28.37
CA THR A 245 1.81 -9.61 29.26
C THR A 245 1.46 -9.14 30.67
N PRO A 246 1.64 -9.95 31.72
CA PRO A 246 1.62 -9.42 33.08
C PRO A 246 2.56 -8.20 33.13
N ILE A 247 2.06 -7.07 33.62
CA ILE A 247 2.88 -5.86 33.78
C ILE A 247 4.11 -6.25 34.57
N ALA A 248 5.31 -5.96 34.06
CA ALA A 248 6.54 -6.28 34.75
C ALA A 248 6.51 -5.72 36.18
N GLU A 249 6.93 -6.52 37.17
CA GLU A 249 6.90 -6.16 38.60
C GLU A 249 7.53 -4.79 38.88
N LYS A 250 8.53 -4.40 38.08
CA LYS A 250 9.19 -3.09 38.15
C LYS A 250 8.19 -1.93 38.06
N PHE A 251 7.11 -2.04 37.31
CA PHE A 251 6.11 -0.97 37.16
C PHE A 251 4.94 -1.09 38.13
N LEU A 252 4.82 -2.16 38.90
CA LEU A 252 3.75 -2.29 39.89
C LEU A 252 4.01 -1.38 41.09
N GLY A 253 2.95 -0.73 41.58
CA GLY A 253 3.02 0.12 42.77
C GLY A 253 2.20 1.40 42.65
N GLN A 254 2.38 2.28 43.63
CA GLN A 254 1.79 3.60 43.66
C GLN A 254 2.83 4.63 43.25
N PHE A 255 2.43 5.61 42.45
CA PHE A 255 3.30 6.66 41.96
C PHE A 255 2.64 8.02 42.08
N GLU A 256 3.47 9.04 42.28
CA GLU A 256 3.05 10.43 42.41
C GLU A 256 3.95 11.34 41.57
N VAL A 257 3.35 12.31 40.90
CA VAL A 257 4.06 13.43 40.26
C VAL A 257 3.23 14.70 40.42
N SER A 258 3.89 15.82 40.69
CA SER A 258 3.25 17.13 40.70
C SER A 258 3.84 18.00 39.60
N THR A 259 2.97 18.66 38.85
CA THR A 259 3.36 19.57 37.77
C THR A 259 2.77 20.96 38.04
N GLU A 260 3.54 22.00 37.73
CA GLU A 260 3.03 23.37 37.73
C GLU A 260 2.10 23.57 36.52
N GLY A 261 0.98 24.25 36.75
CA GLY A 261 -0.01 24.62 35.75
C GLY A 261 0.18 26.07 35.29
N GLU A 262 -0.83 26.62 34.64
CA GLU A 262 -0.79 28.00 34.17
C GLU A 262 -0.71 29.01 35.32
N LEU A 263 0.04 30.10 35.09
CA LEU A 263 0.11 31.23 36.00
C LEU A 263 -1.21 31.98 35.94
N THR A 264 -1.94 32.04 37.05
CA THR A 264 -3.18 32.82 37.16
C THR A 264 -2.94 34.09 37.98
N ASN A 265 -3.92 35.00 37.96
CA ASN A 265 -3.89 36.21 38.80
C ASN A 265 -3.88 35.90 40.30
N GLU A 266 -4.20 34.67 40.70
CA GLU A 266 -4.26 34.21 42.11
C GLU A 266 -3.04 33.36 42.51
N GLY A 267 -2.10 33.12 41.58
CA GLY A 267 -0.92 32.28 41.79
C GLY A 267 -0.77 31.19 40.71
N THR A 268 0.26 30.37 40.86
CA THR A 268 0.52 29.23 39.97
C THR A 268 -0.40 28.07 40.36
N GLY A 269 -1.21 27.58 39.42
CA GLY A 269 -1.96 26.33 39.64
C GLY A 269 -1.00 25.15 39.76
N HIS A 270 -1.36 24.11 40.51
CA HIS A 270 -0.55 22.89 40.58
C HIS A 270 -1.45 21.66 40.46
N THR A 271 -1.03 20.67 39.68
CA THR A 271 -1.75 19.40 39.52
C THR A 271 -0.88 18.25 39.99
N THR A 272 -1.40 17.47 40.95
CA THR A 272 -0.76 16.24 41.41
C THR A 272 -1.48 15.04 40.81
N TYR A 273 -0.73 14.14 40.19
CA TYR A 273 -1.22 12.89 39.60
C TYR A 273 -0.80 11.71 40.47
N TYR A 274 -1.75 10.83 40.74
CA TYR A 274 -1.58 9.60 41.52
C TYR A 274 -1.89 8.40 40.63
N PHE A 275 -0.90 7.55 40.38
CA PHE A 275 -1.04 6.33 39.58
C PHE A 275 -0.99 5.12 40.51
N THR A 276 -1.95 4.21 40.38
CA THR A 276 -1.90 2.88 41.00
C THR A 276 -1.85 1.84 39.89
N ILE A 277 -0.69 1.19 39.74
CA ILE A 277 -0.43 0.22 38.68
C ILE A 277 -0.44 -1.18 39.29
N THR A 278 -1.37 -2.01 38.81
CA THR A 278 -1.57 -3.39 39.27
C THR A 278 -1.49 -4.36 38.09
N THR A 279 -1.33 -5.66 38.36
CA THR A 279 -1.34 -6.70 37.31
C THR A 279 -2.63 -6.73 36.48
N ASN A 280 -3.72 -6.19 37.02
CA ASN A 280 -5.06 -6.24 36.42
C ASN A 280 -5.46 -4.91 35.75
N GLY A 281 -4.59 -3.90 35.78
CA GLY A 281 -4.85 -2.58 35.19
C GLY A 281 -4.28 -1.42 36.00
N THR A 282 -4.43 -0.20 35.47
CA THR A 282 -3.98 1.03 36.11
C THR A 282 -5.15 1.94 36.43
N VAL A 283 -5.17 2.49 37.64
CA VAL A 283 -6.09 3.54 38.06
C VAL A 283 -5.30 4.84 38.20
N LEU A 284 -5.78 5.90 37.56
CA LEU A 284 -5.24 7.25 37.73
C LEU A 284 -6.24 8.11 38.47
N LYS A 285 -5.74 8.92 39.41
CA LYS A 285 -6.47 10.04 40.02
C LYS A 285 -5.61 11.28 39.89
N SER A 286 -6.14 12.39 39.36
CA SER A 286 -5.49 13.69 39.43
C SER A 286 -6.19 14.60 40.43
N LYS A 287 -5.45 15.46 41.12
CA LYS A 287 -5.98 16.51 42.01
C LYS A 287 -5.34 17.84 41.63
N ALA A 288 -6.15 18.78 41.17
CA ALA A 288 -5.73 20.15 40.91
C ALA A 288 -5.92 21.03 42.15
N PHE A 289 -4.95 21.91 42.42
CA PHE A 289 -5.07 23.04 43.33
C PHE A 289 -5.29 24.30 42.48
N MET A 290 -6.39 25.02 42.73
CA MET A 290 -6.84 26.18 41.95
C MET A 290 -7.14 25.87 40.46
N GLY A 291 -7.85 24.75 40.22
CA GLY A 291 -8.39 24.39 38.91
C GLY A 291 -9.49 23.33 39.03
N ASP A 292 -10.44 23.31 38.08
CA ASP A 292 -11.63 22.44 38.11
C ASP A 292 -11.38 20.99 37.61
N PHE A 293 -10.13 20.56 37.51
CA PHE A 293 -9.77 19.34 36.80
C PHE A 293 -9.53 18.13 37.72
N LEU A 294 -10.54 17.27 37.84
CA LEU A 294 -10.44 15.93 38.43
C LEU A 294 -10.63 14.88 37.33
N CYS A 295 -9.53 14.32 36.82
CA CYS A 295 -9.60 13.10 36.00
C CYS A 295 -9.30 11.90 36.90
N GLU A 296 -10.35 11.19 37.27
CA GLU A 296 -10.25 9.81 37.74
C GLU A 296 -10.67 8.90 36.58
N GLY A 297 -9.90 7.85 36.30
CA GLY A 297 -10.26 6.93 35.23
C GLY A 297 -9.43 5.66 35.25
N ASN A 298 -10.01 4.62 34.66
CA ASN A 298 -9.33 3.35 34.43
C ASN A 298 -8.48 3.43 33.16
N TYR A 299 -7.31 2.81 33.18
CA TYR A 299 -6.38 2.76 32.05
C TYR A 299 -6.01 1.31 31.73
N LYS A 300 -6.02 0.99 30.44
CA LYS A 300 -5.37 -0.21 29.92
C LYS A 300 -3.88 0.05 29.78
N THR A 301 -3.08 -0.99 29.95
CA THR A 301 -1.63 -0.88 29.93
C THR A 301 -1.02 -1.84 28.93
N ALA A 302 -0.01 -1.39 28.20
CA ALA A 302 0.86 -2.23 27.40
C ALA A 302 2.32 -1.89 27.71
N GLU A 303 3.19 -2.90 27.81
CA GLU A 303 4.63 -2.68 27.90
C GLU A 303 5.26 -2.89 26.53
N LYS A 304 5.98 -1.88 26.04
CA LYS A 304 6.69 -1.91 24.77
C LYS A 304 8.04 -1.21 24.93
N ASP A 305 9.12 -1.87 24.50
CA ASP A 305 10.47 -1.30 24.50
C ASP A 305 10.89 -0.67 25.86
N ASN A 306 10.56 -1.34 26.98
CA ASN A 306 10.80 -0.89 28.36
C ASN A 306 10.03 0.39 28.77
N ILE A 307 8.98 0.74 28.03
CA ILE A 307 8.04 1.81 28.32
C ILE A 307 6.67 1.19 28.59
N LEU A 308 6.04 1.61 29.69
CA LEU A 308 4.66 1.30 29.99
C LEU A 308 3.76 2.38 29.38
N GLU A 309 2.93 1.96 28.44
CA GLU A 309 1.97 2.78 27.70
C GLU A 309 0.59 2.68 28.36
N LEU A 310 0.00 3.81 28.77
CA LEU A 310 -1.29 3.87 29.45
C LEU A 310 -2.35 4.43 28.49
N TYR A 311 -3.40 3.67 28.24
CA TYR A 311 -4.50 4.01 27.35
C TYR A 311 -5.78 4.21 28.15
N TYR A 312 -6.42 5.36 27.99
CA TYR A 312 -7.69 5.65 28.66
C TYR A 312 -8.75 4.59 28.35
N ASN A 313 -9.42 4.08 29.38
CA ASN A 313 -10.37 2.96 29.29
C ASN A 313 -11.76 3.35 29.80
N GLU A 314 -12.38 4.41 29.25
CA GLU A 314 -13.79 4.74 29.51
C GLU A 314 -14.53 5.31 28.29
N ASN A 315 -15.86 5.32 28.37
CA ASN A 315 -16.79 5.69 27.30
C ASN A 315 -16.88 7.21 27.03
N ASP A 316 -16.05 8.07 27.63
CA ASP A 316 -16.03 9.51 27.35
C ASP A 316 -15.38 9.80 25.99
N ASP A 317 -16.19 10.25 25.02
CA ASP A 317 -15.77 10.55 23.65
C ASP A 317 -14.68 11.63 23.55
N ARG A 318 -14.51 12.49 24.57
CA ARG A 318 -13.47 13.53 24.59
C ARG A 318 -12.09 12.99 24.95
N CYS A 319 -12.02 11.79 25.55
CA CYS A 319 -10.80 11.16 26.05
C CYS A 319 -10.38 9.92 25.27
N LYS A 320 -11.14 9.51 24.24
CA LYS A 320 -10.79 8.40 23.33
C LYS A 320 -9.63 8.81 22.42
N LYS A 321 -8.40 8.46 22.82
CA LYS A 321 -7.20 8.60 21.97
C LYS A 321 -6.70 7.21 21.56
N LEU A 322 -6.34 7.06 20.28
CA LEU A 322 -5.68 5.87 19.74
C LEU A 322 -4.20 5.79 20.20
N ALA A 323 -3.62 6.92 20.57
CA ALA A 323 -2.29 7.01 21.16
C ALA A 323 -2.34 6.87 22.70
N PRO A 324 -1.28 6.35 23.34
CA PRO A 324 -1.21 6.29 24.80
C PRO A 324 -1.29 7.70 25.40
N THR A 325 -2.08 7.82 26.46
CA THR A 325 -2.27 9.08 27.19
C THR A 325 -1.07 9.40 28.05
N TYR A 326 -0.46 8.38 28.66
CA TYR A 326 0.76 8.52 29.45
C TYR A 326 1.77 7.45 29.07
N LEU A 327 3.04 7.79 29.20
CA LEU A 327 4.16 6.88 29.03
C LEU A 327 4.96 6.88 30.33
N ILE A 328 5.28 5.71 30.87
CA ILE A 328 6.13 5.56 32.05
C ILE A 328 7.35 4.74 31.68
N LYS A 329 8.54 5.22 32.01
CA LYS A 329 9.80 4.48 31.81
C LYS A 329 10.59 4.40 33.10
N LEU A 330 11.47 3.40 33.18
CA LEU A 330 12.47 3.25 34.23
C LEU A 330 13.86 3.44 33.61
N GLU A 331 14.58 4.46 34.06
CA GLU A 331 15.98 4.70 33.68
C GLU A 331 16.86 4.61 34.92
N GLY A 332 17.69 3.56 34.99
CA GLY A 332 18.42 3.22 36.20
C GLY A 332 17.45 2.84 37.33
N ASP A 333 17.46 3.63 38.40
CA ASP A 333 16.61 3.49 39.60
C ASP A 333 15.47 4.52 39.67
N LYS A 334 15.31 5.36 38.63
CA LYS A 334 14.36 6.47 38.61
C LYS A 334 13.26 6.25 37.58
N TYR A 335 12.02 6.50 38.00
CA TYR A 335 10.87 6.48 37.11
C TYR A 335 10.64 7.87 36.50
N PHE A 336 10.18 7.87 35.26
CA PHE A 336 9.81 9.07 34.54
C PHE A 336 8.47 8.87 33.86
N ILE A 337 7.69 9.93 33.78
CA ILE A 337 6.39 9.95 33.12
C ILE A 337 6.33 11.08 32.08
N LYS A 338 5.62 10.82 30.99
CA LYS A 338 5.28 11.79 29.94
C LYS A 338 3.76 11.80 29.75
N GLY A 339 3.20 12.95 29.39
CA GLY A 339 1.76 13.17 29.23
C GLY A 339 1.07 13.90 30.39
N VAL A 340 1.84 14.38 31.39
CA VAL A 340 1.33 15.16 32.54
C VAL A 340 1.68 16.65 32.40
N GLY A 341 0.90 17.54 33.03
CA GLY A 341 1.08 18.99 32.96
C GLY A 341 0.33 19.67 31.79
N GLY A 342 0.65 20.94 31.53
CA GLY A 342 -0.02 21.79 30.53
C GLY A 342 0.58 21.70 29.12
N GLU A 343 0.09 22.53 28.18
CA GLU A 343 0.51 22.51 26.76
C GLU A 343 2.03 22.60 26.55
N GLY A 344 2.74 23.29 27.44
CA GLY A 344 4.21 23.42 27.38
C GLY A 344 5.00 22.21 27.89
N THR A 345 4.44 21.41 28.81
CA THR A 345 5.18 20.34 29.51
C THR A 345 4.69 18.93 29.20
N ILE A 346 3.53 18.80 28.54
CA ILE A 346 2.90 17.49 28.25
C ILE A 346 3.80 16.54 27.45
N ASN A 347 4.78 17.09 26.71
CA ASN A 347 5.73 16.33 25.91
C ASN A 347 7.07 16.02 26.61
N GLU A 348 7.27 16.51 27.83
CA GLU A 348 8.51 16.31 28.59
C GLU A 348 8.46 15.05 29.46
N TRP A 349 9.63 14.50 29.78
CA TRP A 349 9.78 13.42 30.75
C TRP A 349 9.99 14.02 32.14
N ILE A 350 9.02 13.86 33.01
CA ILE A 350 9.04 14.39 34.37
C ILE A 350 9.30 13.24 35.33
N LYS A 351 10.09 13.50 36.38
CA LYS A 351 10.40 12.51 37.41
C LYS A 351 9.11 12.06 38.09
N LEU A 352 8.92 10.74 38.16
CA LEU A 352 7.78 10.08 38.79
C LEU A 352 8.26 9.43 40.07
N ASP A 353 7.68 9.79 41.21
CA ASP A 353 8.08 9.25 42.50
C ASP A 353 7.26 8.00 42.82
N LYS A 354 7.94 6.86 42.94
CA LYS A 354 7.34 5.60 43.41
C LYS A 354 7.22 5.65 44.94
N LYS A 355 6.02 5.37 45.47
CA LYS A 355 5.73 5.35 46.92
C LYS A 355 5.96 3.99 47.55
#